data_AF-A0A0B7JIY9-F1
#
_entry.id   AF-A0A0B7JIY9-F1
#
_cell.length_a   1.000
_cell.length_b   1.000
_cell.length_c   1.000
_cell.angle_alpha   90.00
_cell.angle_beta   90.00
_cell.angle_gamma   90.00
#
_symmetry.space_group_name_H-M   'P 1'
#
loop_
_entity.id
_entity.type
_entity.pdbx_description
1 polymer ?
#
loop_
_entity_poly.entity_id
_entity_poly.type
_entity_poly.pdbx_seq_one_letter_code
_entity_poly.pdbx_strand_id
1 'polypeptide(L)'
;MSNSFDKIIAKIAKISPDIATCIDTSTHSIKRREILDKKTTCLINIASLTTLGSCHKVLKRSINEAIDADCSCDEILETMLQISFSCGLSRSIDAIFEAKSVFEDRGLLKKKSKDKSDKDDEYETELKYQSENESDDEESKYDSDDGEDKDNSDEKDAQKLETECELDKINDNKVEKK
;
A
#
# COMPACT_ATOMS: atom_id res chain seq x y z
N MET A 1 19.45 -25.45 0.51
CA MET A 1 18.62 -25.06 1.67
C MET A 1 17.16 -25.17 1.25
N SER A 2 16.36 -25.98 1.93
CA SER A 2 14.93 -26.15 1.62
C SER A 2 14.21 -24.85 1.96
N ASN A 3 13.87 -24.06 0.94
CA ASN A 3 13.21 -22.78 1.14
C ASN A 3 11.85 -23.03 1.80
N SER A 4 11.48 -22.18 2.76
CA SER A 4 10.15 -22.21 3.40
C SER A 4 9.02 -22.21 2.36
N PHE A 5 9.28 -21.62 1.19
CA PHE A 5 8.38 -21.62 0.04
C PHE A 5 8.12 -23.00 -0.55
N ASP A 6 9.17 -23.82 -0.77
CA ASP A 6 9.03 -25.15 -1.37
C ASP A 6 8.15 -26.05 -0.50
N LYS A 7 8.24 -25.88 0.83
CA LYS A 7 7.38 -26.58 1.79
C LYS A 7 5.92 -26.16 1.67
N ILE A 8 5.65 -24.89 1.35
CA ILE A 8 4.28 -24.39 1.12
C ILE A 8 3.76 -24.96 -0.20
N ILE A 9 4.54 -24.91 -1.28
CA ILE A 9 4.16 -25.49 -2.57
C ILE A 9 3.88 -26.98 -2.44
N ALA A 10 4.71 -27.74 -1.71
CA ALA A 10 4.48 -29.16 -1.46
C ALA A 10 3.20 -29.43 -0.65
N LYS A 11 2.81 -28.54 0.26
CA LYS A 11 1.52 -28.62 0.97
C LYS A 11 0.35 -28.32 0.04
N ILE A 12 0.47 -27.31 -0.81
CA ILE A 12 -0.56 -26.95 -1.79
C ILE A 12 -0.72 -28.07 -2.82
N ALA A 13 0.37 -28.69 -3.29
CA ALA A 13 0.34 -29.77 -4.26
C ALA A 13 -0.45 -31.00 -3.77
N LYS A 14 -0.49 -31.24 -2.45
CA LYS A 14 -1.33 -32.29 -1.84
C LYS A 14 -2.83 -31.98 -1.91
N ILE A 15 -3.20 -30.71 -2.02
CA ILE A 15 -4.59 -30.23 -2.09
C ILE A 15 -5.01 -30.08 -3.56
N SER A 16 -4.20 -29.38 -4.35
CA SER A 16 -4.38 -29.17 -5.78
C SER A 16 -3.01 -29.05 -6.48
N PRO A 17 -2.62 -30.04 -7.30
CA PRO A 17 -1.34 -30.01 -8.01
C PRO A 17 -1.31 -28.94 -9.11
N ASP A 18 -2.45 -28.65 -9.74
CA ASP A 18 -2.55 -27.64 -10.79
C ASP A 18 -2.26 -26.23 -10.25
N ILE A 19 -2.84 -25.91 -9.09
CA ILE A 19 -2.61 -24.62 -8.41
C ILE A 19 -1.15 -24.51 -7.97
N ALA A 20 -0.57 -25.58 -7.42
CA ALA A 20 0.84 -25.59 -7.02
C ALA A 20 1.78 -25.29 -8.22
N THR A 21 1.50 -25.91 -9.37
CA THR A 21 2.27 -25.69 -10.61
C THR A 21 2.11 -24.28 -11.14
N CYS A 22 0.89 -23.72 -11.10
CA CYS A 22 0.62 -22.35 -11.52
C CYS A 22 1.40 -21.32 -10.67
N ILE A 23 1.39 -21.48 -9.34
CA ILE A 23 2.14 -20.61 -8.42
C ILE A 23 3.64 -20.76 -8.62
N ASP A 24 4.12 -21.99 -8.77
CA ASP A 24 5.56 -22.25 -8.94
C ASP A 24 6.10 -21.66 -10.24
N THR A 25 5.42 -21.89 -11.36
CA THR A 25 5.83 -21.39 -12.68
C THR A 25 5.77 -19.86 -12.77
N SER A 26 4.72 -19.23 -12.25
CA SER A 26 4.57 -17.77 -12.22
C SER A 26 5.67 -17.12 -11.37
N THR A 27 5.91 -17.61 -10.16
CA THR A 27 6.96 -17.06 -9.29
C THR A 27 8.36 -17.26 -9.86
N HIS A 28 8.66 -18.41 -10.47
CA HIS A 28 9.92 -18.63 -11.17
C HIS A 28 10.11 -17.69 -12.36
N SER A 29 9.05 -17.42 -13.14
CA SER A 29 9.13 -16.51 -14.29
C SER A 29 9.42 -15.07 -13.88
N ILE A 30 8.83 -14.60 -12.77
CA ILE A 30 9.03 -13.25 -12.25
C ILE A 30 10.42 -13.12 -11.62
N LYS A 31 10.84 -14.08 -10.78
CA LYS A 31 12.16 -14.07 -10.12
C LYS A 31 13.34 -14.17 -11.08
N ARG A 32 13.14 -14.73 -12.28
CA ARG A 32 14.16 -14.76 -13.34
C ARG A 32 14.40 -13.40 -14.00
N ARG A 33 13.51 -12.41 -13.81
CA ARG A 33 13.69 -11.07 -14.35
C ARG A 33 14.61 -10.28 -13.42
N GLU A 34 15.90 -10.21 -13.73
CA GLU A 34 16.91 -9.50 -12.94
C GLU A 34 17.01 -8.00 -13.29
N ILE A 35 15.86 -7.36 -13.58
CA ILE A 35 15.82 -5.92 -13.90
C ILE A 35 15.95 -5.07 -12.62
N LEU A 36 15.37 -5.56 -11.53
CA LEU A 36 15.48 -4.96 -10.21
C LEU A 36 16.37 -5.81 -9.33
N ASP A 37 17.12 -5.16 -8.44
CA ASP A 37 17.89 -5.85 -7.43
C ASP A 37 16.97 -6.50 -6.38
N LYS A 38 17.53 -7.48 -5.67
CA LYS A 38 16.77 -8.27 -4.70
C LYS A 38 16.28 -7.42 -3.52
N LYS A 39 17.05 -6.42 -3.08
CA LYS A 39 16.63 -5.52 -2.00
C LYS A 39 15.40 -4.74 -2.42
N THR A 40 15.46 -4.03 -3.55
CA THR A 40 14.34 -3.23 -4.06
C THR A 40 13.08 -4.06 -4.23
N THR A 41 13.21 -5.27 -4.79
CA THR A 41 12.07 -6.18 -4.94
C THR A 41 11.46 -6.58 -3.60
N CYS A 42 12.27 -6.84 -2.57
CA CYS A 42 11.77 -7.17 -1.23
C CYS A 42 11.09 -5.98 -0.55
N LEU A 43 11.63 -4.77 -0.70
CA LEU A 43 11.02 -3.55 -0.15
C LEU A 43 9.68 -3.24 -0.82
N ILE A 44 9.56 -3.41 -2.14
CA ILE A 44 8.29 -3.27 -2.87
C ILE A 44 7.25 -4.27 -2.36
N ASN A 45 7.65 -5.52 -2.12
CA ASN A 45 6.75 -6.54 -1.57
C ASN A 45 6.29 -6.18 -0.16
N ILE A 46 7.19 -5.70 0.71
CA ILE A 46 6.83 -5.22 2.05
C ILE A 46 5.83 -4.08 1.94
N ALA A 47 6.08 -3.09 1.09
CA ALA A 47 5.18 -1.96 0.90
C ALA A 47 3.78 -2.39 0.44
N SER A 48 3.72 -3.32 -0.53
CA SER A 48 2.46 -3.86 -1.03
C SER A 48 1.69 -4.62 0.05
N LEU A 49 2.36 -5.48 0.82
CA LEU A 49 1.75 -6.27 1.89
C LEU A 49 1.27 -5.40 3.06
N THR A 50 2.01 -4.35 3.41
CA THR A 50 1.58 -3.36 4.40
C THR A 50 0.34 -2.63 3.92
N THR A 51 0.29 -2.22 2.65
CA THR A 51 -0.86 -1.54 2.06
C THR A 51 -2.12 -2.41 2.06
N LEU A 52 -1.98 -3.70 1.74
CA LEU A 52 -3.09 -4.66 1.75
C LEU A 52 -3.66 -4.89 3.16
N GLY A 53 -2.79 -4.92 4.18
CA GLY A 53 -3.18 -5.23 5.56
C GLY A 53 -3.60 -6.70 5.75
N SER A 54 -3.78 -7.11 7.01
CA SER A 54 -4.23 -8.47 7.40
C SER A 54 -3.38 -9.65 6.88
N CYS A 55 -2.18 -9.39 6.37
CA CYS A 55 -1.29 -10.39 5.75
C CYS A 55 -0.11 -10.80 6.65
N HIS A 56 -0.31 -10.85 7.96
CA HIS A 56 0.71 -11.04 9.00
C HIS A 56 1.78 -12.10 8.67
N LYS A 57 1.37 -13.34 8.33
CA LYS A 57 2.30 -14.44 8.05
C LYS A 57 3.16 -14.19 6.79
N VAL A 58 2.56 -13.62 5.76
CA VAL A 58 3.24 -13.35 4.48
C VAL A 58 4.15 -12.14 4.64
N LEU A 59 3.72 -11.12 5.38
CA LEU A 59 4.52 -9.94 5.72
C LEU A 59 5.77 -10.33 6.51
N LYS A 60 5.63 -11.10 7.60
CA LYS A 60 6.79 -11.60 8.37
C LYS A 60 7.79 -12.34 7.50
N ARG A 61 7.30 -13.17 6.58
CA ARG A 61 8.16 -13.88 5.65
C ARG A 61 8.87 -12.91 4.70
N SER A 62 8.17 -11.92 4.14
CA SER A 62 8.78 -10.91 3.28
C SER A 62 9.86 -10.10 4.00
N ILE A 63 9.66 -9.80 5.29
CA ILE A 63 10.66 -9.12 6.14
C ILE A 63 11.89 -10.01 6.35
N ASN A 64 11.68 -11.31 6.61
CA ASN A 64 12.79 -12.27 6.68
C ASN A 64 13.57 -12.35 5.37
N GLU A 65 12.87 -12.42 4.23
CA GLU A 65 13.47 -12.44 2.90
C GLU A 65 14.24 -11.14 2.60
N ALA A 66 13.75 -9.99 3.06
CA ALA A 66 14.45 -8.71 2.94
C ALA A 66 15.77 -8.69 3.74
N ILE A 67 15.75 -9.18 4.98
CA ILE A 67 16.97 -9.29 5.81
C ILE A 67 17.97 -10.27 5.16
N ASP A 68 17.50 -11.38 4.60
CA ASP A 68 18.33 -12.34 3.86
C ASP A 68 18.89 -11.75 2.55
N ALA A 69 18.28 -10.68 2.04
CA ALA A 69 18.74 -9.89 0.90
C ALA A 69 19.60 -8.68 1.31
N ASP A 70 20.14 -8.66 2.54
CA ASP A 70 20.97 -7.62 3.14
C ASP A 70 20.24 -6.28 3.42
N CYS A 71 18.91 -6.24 3.43
CA CYS A 71 18.18 -5.03 3.85
C CYS A 71 18.41 -4.74 5.33
N SER A 72 18.67 -3.48 5.67
CA SER A 72 18.77 -3.04 7.06
C SER A 72 17.38 -2.95 7.69
N CYS A 73 17.31 -3.06 9.02
CA CYS A 73 16.06 -2.82 9.76
C CYS A 73 15.53 -1.41 9.50
N ASP A 74 16.43 -0.43 9.35
CA ASP A 74 16.08 0.97 9.09
C ASP A 74 15.47 1.14 7.69
N GLU A 75 15.99 0.46 6.65
CA GLU A 75 15.41 0.47 5.30
C GLU A 75 13.96 -0.07 5.30
N ILE A 76 13.70 -1.10 6.10
CA ILE A 76 12.37 -1.73 6.22
C ILE A 76 11.40 -0.79 6.96
N LEU A 77 11.84 -0.21 8.08
CA LEU A 77 11.01 0.71 8.86
C LEU A 77 10.72 2.00 8.08
N GLU A 78 11.72 2.54 7.38
CA GLU A 78 11.55 3.71 6.50
C GLU A 78 10.52 3.42 5.41
N THR A 79 10.56 2.24 4.80
CA THR A 79 9.56 1.84 3.79
C THR A 79 8.14 1.83 4.37
N MET A 80 7.95 1.32 5.59
CA MET A 80 6.65 1.31 6.27
C MET A 80 6.18 2.72 6.66
N LEU A 81 7.12 3.61 6.98
CA LEU A 81 6.86 5.02 7.26
C LEU A 81 6.41 5.75 5.99
N GLN A 82 7.13 5.60 4.88
CA GLN A 82 6.83 6.28 3.61
C GLN A 82 5.43 5.97 3.08
N ILE A 83 4.98 4.72 3.22
CA ILE A 83 3.64 4.31 2.75
C ILE A 83 2.51 4.62 3.75
N SER A 84 2.84 5.02 4.98
CA SER A 84 1.85 5.22 6.05
C SER A 84 0.79 6.27 5.71
N PHE A 85 1.18 7.31 4.97
CA PHE A 85 0.25 8.31 4.49
C PHE A 85 -0.71 7.77 3.43
N SER A 86 -0.27 6.83 2.59
CA SER A 86 -1.07 6.26 1.50
C SER A 86 -1.97 5.11 1.95
N CYS A 87 -1.53 4.24 2.88
CA CYS A 87 -2.33 3.11 3.37
C CYS A 87 -3.07 3.39 4.68
N GLY A 88 -2.79 4.52 5.33
CA GLY A 88 -3.29 4.88 6.65
C GLY A 88 -2.38 4.38 7.79
N LEU A 89 -2.39 5.11 8.90
CA LEU A 89 -1.51 4.87 10.04
C LEU A 89 -1.74 3.50 10.70
N SER A 90 -3.00 3.05 10.81
CA SER A 90 -3.33 1.77 11.44
C SER A 90 -2.60 0.59 10.80
N ARG A 91 -2.61 0.51 9.46
CA ARG A 91 -1.94 -0.56 8.71
C ARG A 91 -0.43 -0.51 8.87
N SER A 92 0.16 0.68 8.84
CA SER A 92 1.60 0.83 9.06
C SER A 92 2.01 0.47 10.49
N ILE A 93 1.23 0.86 11.49
CA ILE A 93 1.49 0.52 12.90
C ILE A 93 1.45 -1.00 13.10
N ASP A 94 0.44 -1.68 12.56
CA ASP A 94 0.35 -3.14 12.62
C ASP A 94 1.56 -3.81 11.93
N ALA A 95 1.97 -3.29 10.77
CA ALA A 95 3.14 -3.80 10.06
C ALA A 95 4.45 -3.59 10.85
N ILE A 96 4.59 -2.46 11.53
CA ILE A 96 5.75 -2.16 12.40
C ILE A 96 5.80 -3.14 13.58
N PHE A 97 4.67 -3.48 14.20
CA PHE A 97 4.65 -4.50 15.26
C PHE A 97 5.11 -5.87 14.75
N GLU A 98 4.72 -6.22 13.53
CA GLU A 98 5.17 -7.48 12.93
C GLU A 98 6.65 -7.45 12.54
N ALA A 99 7.17 -6.31 12.07
CA ALA A 99 8.59 -6.11 11.85
C ALA A 99 9.39 -6.24 13.15
N LYS A 100 8.90 -5.62 14.24
CA LYS A 100 9.50 -5.73 15.57
C LYS A 100 9.62 -7.19 16.01
N SER A 101 8.55 -7.98 15.87
CA SER A 101 8.56 -9.42 16.19
C SER A 101 9.67 -10.16 15.43
N VAL A 102 9.84 -9.89 14.13
CA VAL A 102 10.88 -10.54 13.32
C VAL A 102 12.29 -10.07 13.72
N PHE A 103 12.46 -8.78 14.02
CA PHE A 103 13.75 -8.24 14.48
C PHE A 103 14.16 -8.79 15.84
N GLU A 104 13.21 -9.01 16.75
CA GLU A 104 13.43 -9.68 18.03
C GLU A 104 13.85 -11.13 17.83
N ASP A 105 13.13 -11.88 16.99
CA ASP A 105 13.45 -13.28 16.69
C ASP A 105 14.85 -13.45 16.07
N ARG A 106 15.32 -12.44 15.32
CA ARG A 106 16.66 -12.42 14.73
C ARG A 106 17.74 -11.74 15.61
N GLY A 107 17.37 -11.22 16.79
CA GLY A 107 18.31 -10.53 17.69
C GLY A 107 18.87 -9.23 17.13
N LEU A 108 18.15 -8.57 16.22
CA LEU A 108 18.59 -7.36 15.51
C LEU A 108 18.21 -6.06 16.21
N LEU A 109 17.40 -6.11 17.28
CA LEU A 109 17.07 -4.93 18.08
C LEU A 109 18.23 -4.59 19.02
N LYS A 110 18.89 -3.45 18.76
CA LYS A 110 19.80 -2.83 19.71
C LYS A 110 18.99 -2.29 20.88
N LYS A 111 19.23 -2.79 22.10
CA LYS A 111 18.74 -2.12 23.31
C LYS A 111 19.35 -0.72 23.34
N LYS A 112 18.54 0.34 23.25
CA LYS A 112 19.01 1.68 23.61
C LYS A 112 19.46 1.61 25.06
N SER A 113 20.78 1.71 25.29
CA SER A 113 21.35 1.97 26.60
C SER A 113 20.75 3.26 27.12
N LYS A 114 20.21 3.19 28.34
CA LYS A 114 19.55 4.29 29.03
C LYS A 114 20.57 5.34 29.44
N ASP A 115 20.95 6.21 28.51
CA ASP A 115 21.56 7.51 28.80
C ASP A 115 20.71 8.61 28.16
N LYS A 116 20.37 9.59 29.00
CA LYS A 116 19.33 10.61 28.84
C LYS A 116 19.63 11.62 27.74
N SER A 117 18.58 12.07 27.05
CA SER A 117 18.31 13.50 26.87
C SER A 117 16.81 13.71 26.72
N ASP A 118 16.29 14.55 27.60
CA ASP A 118 14.91 15.04 27.64
C ASP A 118 14.52 15.75 26.33
N LYS A 119 13.22 15.66 26.03
CA LYS A 119 12.38 16.29 24.98
C LYS A 119 11.87 15.25 24.00
N ASP A 120 10.59 14.91 24.19
CA ASP A 120 9.59 14.64 23.14
C ASP A 120 8.22 14.48 23.85
N ASP A 121 7.79 15.52 24.57
CA ASP A 121 6.38 15.71 24.98
C ASP A 121 5.65 16.52 23.89
N GLU A 122 5.86 16.18 22.62
CA GLU A 122 5.30 16.91 21.46
C GLU A 122 4.66 15.95 20.44
N TYR A 123 4.00 14.89 20.91
CA TYR A 123 3.17 14.01 20.08
C TYR A 123 1.79 13.69 20.69
N GLU A 124 1.59 13.95 21.99
CA GLU A 124 0.30 13.78 22.68
C GLU A 124 -0.66 14.97 22.47
N THR A 125 -0.16 16.14 22.04
CA THR A 125 -0.96 17.37 21.93
C THR A 125 -1.91 17.35 20.72
N GLU A 126 -1.51 16.72 19.60
CA GLU A 126 -2.28 16.78 18.34
C GLU A 126 -3.51 15.87 18.31
N LEU A 127 -3.48 14.73 19.01
CA LEU A 127 -4.63 13.80 19.09
C LEU A 127 -5.74 14.32 20.02
N LYS A 128 -5.41 15.21 20.94
CA LYS A 128 -6.36 15.81 21.88
C LYS A 128 -7.16 16.96 21.24
N TYR A 129 -6.56 17.68 20.28
CA TYR A 129 -7.21 18.77 19.56
C TYR A 129 -8.36 18.30 18.65
N GLN A 130 -8.36 17.05 18.22
CA GLN A 130 -9.41 16.50 17.35
C GLN A 130 -10.57 15.85 18.13
N SER A 131 -10.37 15.46 19.40
CA SER A 131 -11.44 14.88 20.23
C SER A 131 -12.27 15.92 20.98
N GLU A 132 -11.78 17.16 21.13
CA GLU A 132 -12.45 18.21 21.92
C GLU A 132 -13.32 19.18 21.09
N ASN A 133 -13.48 18.97 19.79
CA ASN A 133 -14.24 19.87 18.90
C ASN A 133 -15.53 19.25 18.31
N GLU A 134 -16.02 18.15 18.85
CA GLU A 134 -17.24 17.47 18.34
C GLU A 134 -18.37 17.36 19.37
N SER A 135 -18.52 18.37 20.24
CA SER A 135 -19.70 18.50 21.10
C SER A 135 -19.98 19.98 21.45
N ASP A 136 -21.14 20.43 20.99
CA ASP A 136 -22.02 21.48 21.53
C ASP A 136 -22.05 22.86 20.80
N ASP A 137 -23.01 22.90 19.85
CA ASP A 137 -24.04 23.93 19.62
C ASP A 137 -23.72 25.29 18.96
N GLU A 138 -24.14 25.45 17.70
CA GLU A 138 -25.00 26.59 17.32
C GLU A 138 -26.21 26.11 16.50
N GLU A 139 -27.35 26.04 17.19
CA GLU A 139 -28.69 26.07 16.61
C GLU A 139 -28.96 27.50 16.10
N SER A 140 -29.13 27.69 14.78
CA SER A 140 -29.89 28.84 14.28
C SER A 140 -30.94 28.42 13.25
N LYS A 141 -32.16 28.67 13.69
CA LYS A 141 -33.47 28.49 13.11
C LYS A 141 -33.76 29.56 12.05
N TYR A 142 -34.10 29.15 10.83
CA TYR A 142 -34.99 29.90 9.93
C TYR A 142 -35.86 28.93 9.13
N ASP A 143 -37.12 28.82 9.55
CA ASP A 143 -38.22 28.28 8.74
C ASP A 143 -38.77 29.40 7.83
N SER A 144 -39.02 29.09 6.55
CA SER A 144 -40.11 29.67 5.76
C SER A 144 -40.45 28.73 4.58
N ASP A 145 -41.66 28.17 4.66
CA ASP A 145 -42.48 27.68 3.55
C ASP A 145 -42.61 28.74 2.43
N ASP A 146 -42.63 28.30 1.16
CA ASP A 146 -43.75 28.53 0.23
C ASP A 146 -43.43 27.87 -1.13
N GLY A 147 -44.39 27.09 -1.65
CA GLY A 147 -44.31 26.33 -2.90
C GLY A 147 -44.99 26.98 -4.11
N GLU A 148 -44.79 26.31 -5.26
CA GLU A 148 -45.57 26.33 -6.52
C GLU A 148 -45.50 27.65 -7.36
N ASP A 149 -45.38 27.71 -8.70
CA ASP A 149 -45.51 26.73 -9.77
C ASP A 149 -45.20 27.38 -11.17
N LYS A 150 -44.88 26.53 -12.17
CA LYS A 150 -45.11 26.64 -13.66
C LYS A 150 -44.02 27.10 -14.65
N ASP A 151 -43.75 26.16 -15.58
CA ASP A 151 -43.72 26.26 -17.06
C ASP A 151 -42.65 27.15 -17.73
N ASN A 152 -41.93 26.80 -18.81
CA ASN A 152 -41.83 25.65 -19.73
C ASN A 152 -40.59 25.90 -20.64
N SER A 153 -40.06 24.84 -21.26
CA SER A 153 -39.21 24.81 -22.48
C SER A 153 -37.97 25.73 -22.60
N ASP A 154 -36.76 25.13 -22.68
CA ASP A 154 -35.94 25.16 -23.91
C ASP A 154 -34.64 24.32 -23.78
N GLU A 155 -34.34 23.56 -24.85
CA GLU A 155 -33.03 23.05 -25.31
C GLU A 155 -32.12 22.26 -24.34
N LYS A 156 -32.09 20.92 -24.38
CA LYS A 156 -31.26 20.12 -25.32
C LYS A 156 -30.00 20.86 -25.81
N ASP A 157 -28.86 20.57 -25.19
CA ASP A 157 -27.56 20.30 -25.86
C ASP A 157 -26.37 20.48 -24.89
N ALA A 158 -25.95 19.40 -24.21
CA ALA A 158 -24.64 19.34 -23.55
C ALA A 158 -24.12 17.89 -23.34
N GLN A 159 -24.56 16.92 -24.15
CA GLN A 159 -24.01 15.55 -24.18
C GLN A 159 -23.22 15.29 -25.48
N LYS A 160 -22.45 16.28 -25.93
CA LYS A 160 -21.55 16.13 -27.06
C LYS A 160 -20.40 17.11 -26.92
N LEU A 161 -19.35 16.72 -26.18
CA LEU A 161 -17.97 17.24 -26.28
C LEU A 161 -17.13 16.61 -25.17
N GLU A 162 -16.77 15.33 -25.30
CA GLU A 162 -15.56 14.76 -24.68
C GLU A 162 -15.20 13.40 -25.31
N THR A 163 -15.36 13.29 -26.64
CA THR A 163 -14.96 12.12 -27.43
C THR A 163 -14.24 12.54 -28.71
N GLU A 164 -13.30 13.48 -28.62
CA GLU A 164 -12.38 13.80 -29.73
C GLU A 164 -10.98 14.16 -29.21
N CYS A 165 -10.27 13.21 -28.60
CA CYS A 165 -8.84 13.38 -28.31
C CYS A 165 -7.92 12.21 -28.73
N GLU A 166 -8.43 11.21 -29.45
CA GLU A 166 -7.58 10.09 -29.91
C GLU A 166 -7.88 9.67 -31.35
N LEU A 167 -7.51 10.46 -32.38
CA LEU A 167 -7.37 9.90 -33.75
C LEU A 167 -6.30 10.52 -34.68
N ASP A 168 -5.41 11.43 -34.25
CA ASP A 168 -4.48 12.11 -35.18
C ASP A 168 -2.96 11.84 -34.96
N LYS A 169 -2.53 10.61 -34.64
CA LYS A 169 -1.08 10.28 -34.64
C LYS A 169 -0.66 8.98 -35.34
N ILE A 170 -1.48 8.42 -36.21
CA ILE A 170 -1.09 7.25 -37.01
C ILE A 170 -1.50 7.42 -38.47
N ASN A 171 -0.90 8.35 -39.23
CA ASN A 171 -0.80 8.16 -40.68
C ASN A 171 0.28 8.95 -41.45
N ASP A 172 1.39 9.36 -40.84
CA ASP A 172 2.51 9.99 -41.58
C ASP A 172 3.66 9.00 -41.85
N ASN A 173 3.35 7.86 -42.48
CA ASN A 173 4.39 7.02 -43.09
C ASN A 173 3.80 6.09 -44.17
N LYS A 174 3.51 6.64 -45.36
CA LYS A 174 3.67 5.97 -46.68
C LYS A 174 3.06 6.80 -47.82
N VAL A 175 3.82 7.74 -48.38
CA VAL A 175 3.80 7.99 -49.84
C VAL A 175 5.18 8.53 -50.25
N GLU A 176 6.08 7.64 -50.71
CA GLU A 176 7.06 7.93 -51.75
C GLU A 176 7.72 6.61 -52.17
N LYS A 177 7.17 5.99 -53.23
CA LYS A 177 7.87 5.18 -54.25
C LYS A 177 6.84 4.52 -55.18
N LYS A 178 6.44 5.23 -56.22
CA LYS A 178 6.59 4.82 -57.63
C LYS A 178 6.04 5.88 -58.56
#